data_AF-A0A327JG47-F1
#
_entry.id   AF-A0A327JG47-F1
#
_cell.length_a   1.000
_cell.length_b   1.000
_cell.length_c   1.000
_cell.angle_alpha   90.00
_cell.angle_beta   90.00
_cell.angle_gamma   90.00
#
_symmetry.space_group_name_H-M   'P 1'
#
loop_
_entity.id
_entity.type
_entity.pdbx_description
1 polymer ?
#
loop_
_entity_poly.entity_id
_entity_poly.type
_entity_poly.pdbx_seq_one_letter_code
_entity_poly.pdbx_strand_id
1 'polypeptide(L)' 'MTQPNETILLAGLGLIGGSIALAIKKEHPGKRIIGFDVSEEQARAAQKLGVIDAPAASFLEGVKEAS' A
#
# COMPACT_ATOMS: atom_id res chain seq x y z
N MET A 1 3.32 17.97 -12.89
CA MET A 1 3.50 16.80 -12.02
C MET A 1 2.22 16.61 -11.24
N THR A 2 1.32 15.77 -11.73
CA THR A 2 0.05 15.47 -11.05
C THR A 2 0.33 14.42 -9.98
N GLN A 3 0.01 14.76 -8.73
CA GLN A 3 -0.05 13.78 -7.64
C GLN A 3 -1.03 12.65 -8.04
N PRO A 4 -0.81 11.40 -7.61
CA PRO A 4 -1.80 10.34 -7.80
C PRO A 4 -3.14 10.80 -7.21
N ASN A 5 -4.19 10.85 -8.04
CA ASN A 5 -5.49 11.41 -7.62
C ASN A 5 -6.26 10.52 -6.63
N GLU A 6 -5.82 9.27 -6.42
CA GLU A 6 -6.45 8.31 -5.52
C GLU A 6 -5.39 7.44 -4.83
N THR A 7 -5.56 7.25 -3.53
CA THR A 7 -4.64 6.49 -2.66
C THR A 7 -5.38 5.33 -2.02
N ILE A 8 -4.86 4.13 -2.20
CA ILE A 8 -5.43 2.90 -1.68
C ILE A 8 -4.67 2.53 -0.41
N LEU A 9 -5.38 2.34 0.70
CA LEU A 9 -4.85 1.69 1.89
C LEU A 9 -5.01 0.17 1.77
N LEU A 10 -3.91 -0.55 1.88
CA LEU A 10 -3.89 -2.00 2.07
C LEU A 10 -3.54 -2.33 3.52
N ALA A 11 -4.51 -2.84 4.29
CA ALA A 11 -4.31 -3.27 5.67
C ALA A 11 -4.12 -4.79 5.74
N GLY A 12 -2.91 -5.22 6.07
CA GLY A 12 -2.44 -6.60 6.01
C GLY A 12 -1.64 -6.85 4.73
N LEU A 13 -0.35 -7.15 4.88
CA LEU A 13 0.62 -7.25 3.78
C LEU A 13 1.21 -8.65 3.62
N GLY A 14 0.54 -9.66 4.18
CA GLY A 14 0.85 -11.08 3.94
C GLY A 14 0.49 -11.53 2.52
N LEU A 15 0.42 -12.85 2.30
CA LEU A 15 0.23 -13.43 0.96
C LEU A 15 -0.97 -12.84 0.19
N ILE A 16 -2.15 -12.76 0.83
CA ILE A 16 -3.38 -12.27 0.18
C ILE A 16 -3.27 -10.78 -0.13
N GLY A 17 -2.91 -9.96 0.86
CA GLY A 17 -2.77 -8.52 0.68
C GLY A 17 -1.74 -8.19 -0.40
N GLY A 18 -0.58 -8.86 -0.36
CA GLY A 18 0.48 -8.67 -1.34
C GLY A 18 0.04 -9.01 -2.77
N SER A 19 -0.65 -10.13 -2.97
CA SER A 19 -1.21 -10.48 -4.29
C SER A 19 -2.23 -9.47 -4.80
N ILE A 20 -3.10 -8.95 -3.93
CA ILE A 20 -4.08 -7.91 -4.29
C ILE A 20 -3.36 -6.61 -4.69
N ALA A 21 -2.37 -6.16 -3.91
CA ALA A 21 -1.61 -4.95 -4.21
C ALA A 21 -0.93 -5.02 -5.59
N LEU A 22 -0.29 -6.15 -5.89
CA LEU A 22 0.38 -6.37 -7.17
C LEU A 22 -0.61 -6.39 -8.34
N ALA A 23 -1.78 -7.00 -8.16
CA ALA A 23 -2.84 -6.97 -9.17
C ALA A 23 -3.36 -5.54 -9.42
N ILE A 24 -3.59 -4.77 -8.35
CA ILE A 24 -4.01 -3.36 -8.46
C ILE A 24 -2.95 -2.54 -9.21
N LYS A 25 -1.67 -2.68 -8.86
CA LYS A 25 -0.59 -1.95 -9.57
C LYS A 25 -0.53 -2.30 -11.04
N LYS A 26 -0.76 -3.57 -11.40
CA LYS A 26 -0.76 -4.03 -12.77
C LYS A 26 -1.93 -3.44 -13.58
N GLU A 27 -3.14 -3.47 -13.04
CA GLU A 27 -4.35 -3.01 -13.73
C GLU A 27 -4.55 -1.48 -13.63
N HIS A 28 -3.96 -0.84 -12.62
CA HIS A 28 -4.11 0.59 -12.32
C HIS A 28 -2.76 1.25 -11.98
N PRO A 29 -1.82 1.38 -12.94
CA PRO A 29 -0.45 1.85 -12.68
C PRO A 29 -0.33 3.30 -12.20
N GLY A 30 -1.41 4.09 -12.26
CA GLY A 30 -1.47 5.46 -11.75
C GLY A 30 -1.96 5.61 -10.31
N LYS A 31 -2.33 4.50 -9.64
CA LYS A 31 -2.79 4.51 -8.25
C LYS A 31 -1.62 4.41 -7.31
N ARG A 32 -1.70 5.13 -6.19
CA ARG A 32 -0.76 4.99 -5.08
C ARG A 32 -1.30 3.97 -4.09
N ILE A 33 -0.46 3.07 -3.62
CA ILE A 33 -0.80 2.09 -2.58
C ILE A 33 0.05 2.38 -1.35
N ILE A 34 -0.61 2.69 -0.24
CA ILE A 34 0.00 2.72 1.09
C ILE A 34 -0.36 1.44 1.86
N GLY A 35 0.59 0.89 2.61
CA GLY A 35 0.41 -0.38 3.32
C GLY A 35 0.52 -0.25 4.82
N PHE A 36 -0.40 -0.87 5.55
CA PHE A 36 -0.31 -1.04 7.00
C PHE A 36 -0.20 -2.53 7.32
N ASP A 37 0.72 -2.90 8.19
CA ASP A 37 0.79 -4.23 8.80
C ASP A 37 1.21 -4.08 10.27
N VAL A 38 0.76 -5.00 11.12
CA VAL A 38 1.17 -5.03 12.54
C VAL A 38 2.66 -5.36 12.68
N SER A 39 3.24 -6.04 11.71
CA SER A 39 4.68 -6.24 11.59
C SER A 39 5.30 -5.16 10.72
N GLU A 40 6.05 -4.24 11.35
CA GLU A 40 6.80 -3.23 10.59
C GLU A 40 7.83 -3.85 9.63
N GLU A 41 8.37 -5.02 9.96
CA GLU A 41 9.28 -5.76 9.08
C GLU A 41 8.57 -6.15 7.78
N GLN A 42 7.33 -6.66 7.88
CA GLN A 42 6.53 -7.00 6.72
C GLN A 42 6.19 -5.76 5.89
N ALA A 43 5.82 -4.65 6.54
CA ALA A 43 5.56 -3.39 5.84
C ALA A 43 6.79 -2.88 5.06
N ARG A 44 7.97 -2.94 5.68
CA ARG A 44 9.24 -2.58 5.02
C ARG A 44 9.60 -3.55 3.89
N ALA A 45 9.39 -4.84 4.08
CA ALA A 45 9.64 -5.85 3.04
C ALA A 45 8.71 -5.64 1.84
N ALA A 46 7.41 -5.43 2.08
CA ALA A 46 6.43 -5.13 1.05
C ALA A 46 6.80 -3.89 0.23
N GLN A 47 7.28 -2.82 0.88
CA GLN A 47 7.76 -1.63 0.17
C GLN A 47 8.98 -1.95 -0.71
N LYS A 48 9.99 -2.65 -0.17
CA LYS A 48 11.20 -3.02 -0.92
C LYS A 48 10.89 -3.91 -2.13
N LEU A 49 9.91 -4.79 -2.00
CA LEU A 49 9.44 -5.68 -3.06
C LEU A 49 8.51 -4.97 -4.06
N GLY A 50 8.19 -3.70 -3.84
CA GLY A 50 7.31 -2.92 -4.70
C GLY A 50 5.83 -3.29 -4.61
N VAL A 51 5.43 -4.08 -3.61
CA VAL A 51 4.03 -4.43 -3.34
C VAL A 51 3.23 -3.17 -2.99
N ILE A 52 3.80 -2.31 -2.14
CA ILE A 52 3.25 -1.00 -1.78
C ILE A 52 4.26 0.10 -2.14
N ASP A 53 3.80 1.35 -2.24
CA ASP A 53 4.67 2.50 -2.51
C ASP A 53 5.27 3.06 -1.22
N ALA A 54 4.48 3.08 -0.14
CA ALA A 54 4.92 3.54 1.16
C ALA A 54 4.19 2.82 2.31
N PRO A 55 4.85 2.61 3.46
CA PRO A 55 4.17 2.16 4.66
C PRO A 55 3.35 3.31 5.28
N ALA A 56 2.17 3.01 5.79
CA ALA A 56 1.40 3.90 6.65
C ALA A 56 1.95 3.84 8.08
N ALA A 57 2.09 4.98 8.75
CA ALA A 57 2.61 5.07 10.12
C ALA A 57 1.69 4.41 11.17
N SER A 58 0.38 4.38 10.88
CA SER A 58 -0.60 3.62 11.64
C SER A 58 -1.80 3.33 10.74
N PHE A 59 -2.68 2.41 11.18
CA PHE A 59 -3.93 2.15 10.48
C PHE A 59 -4.77 3.43 10.32
N LEU A 60 -4.90 4.22 11.39
CA LEU A 60 -5.71 5.44 11.37
C LEU A 60 -5.14 6.51 10.43
N GLU A 61 -3.83 6.70 10.42
CA GLU A 61 -3.19 7.61 9.47
C GLU A 61 -3.36 7.13 8.03
N GLY A 62 -3.25 5.81 7.79
CA GLY A 62 -3.53 5.23 6.49
C GLY A 62 -4.96 5.48 6.01
N VAL A 63 -5.95 5.39 6.91
CA VAL A 63 -7.36 5.67 6.57
C VAL A 63 -7.58 7.13 6.19
N LYS A 64 -6.89 8.07 6.85
CA LYS A 64 -6.98 9.51 6.52
C LYS A 64 -6.36 9.85 5.17
N GLU A 65 -5.34 9.10 4.75
CA GLU A 65 -4.63 9.33 3.49
C GLU A 65 -5.32 8.64 2.30
N ALA A 66 -6.08 7.57 2.54
CA ALA A 66 -6.85 6.88 1.51
C ALA A 66 -7.94 7.80 0.90
N SER A 67 -8.08 7.77 -0.42
CA SER A 67 -8.99 8.63 -1.21
C SER A 67 -9.54 7.92 -2.43
#